data_AF-A0A7S0W6G5-F1
#
_entry.id   AF-A0A7S0W6G5-F1
#
_cell.length_a   1.000
_cell.length_b   1.000
_cell.length_c   1.000
_cell.angle_alpha   90.00
_cell.angle_beta   90.00
_cell.angle_gamma   90.00
#
_symmetry.space_group_name_H-M   'P 1'
#
loop_
_entity.id
_entity.type
_entity.pdbx_description
1 polymer ?
#
loop_
_entity_poly.entity_id
_entity_poly.type
_entity_poly.pdbx_seq_one_letter_code
_entity_poly.pdbx_strand_id
1 'polypeptide(L)'
;ATETPVRTSADTYEALKIGSQNRKVGATCMNKESSRSHSVFVLQLCLKQVRDGVTTRRFSRFNLIDLAGSERQKHTNSQGDRLKEANNINRSLSALGNVIMALANSNPHVPYRDSKLTFILKDSIGGNSKTWIIANISPADICVDETLSTLKFVRFAKLVKNVATINQDSSGDMKALRMELDRVKGLLHASEERVASLEAGGA
;
A
#
# COMPACT_ATOMS: atom_id res chain seq x y z
N ALA A 1 4.52 -2.46 16.81
CA ALA A 1 3.53 -1.47 16.35
C ALA A 1 2.44 -1.40 17.41
N THR A 2 1.90 -0.21 17.68
CA THR A 2 0.78 -0.05 18.60
C THR A 2 -0.50 -0.04 17.79
N GLU A 3 -1.46 -0.90 18.14
CA GLU A 3 -2.79 -0.92 17.52
C GLU A 3 -3.80 -0.32 18.50
N THR A 4 -4.65 0.58 18.00
CA THR A 4 -5.66 1.26 18.81
C THR A 4 -7.03 1.02 18.20
N PRO A 5 -7.96 0.38 18.93
CA PRO A 5 -9.34 0.22 18.48
C PRO A 5 -10.01 1.59 18.32
N VAL A 6 -10.66 1.80 17.19
CA VAL A 6 -11.43 3.02 16.87
C VAL A 6 -12.85 2.64 16.49
N ARG A 7 -13.84 3.45 16.88
CA ARG A 7 -15.27 3.18 16.61
C ARG A 7 -15.89 4.21 15.68
N THR A 8 -15.34 5.41 15.65
CA THR A 8 -15.83 6.51 14.82
C THR A 8 -14.73 7.07 13.91
N SER A 9 -15.15 7.86 12.92
CA SER A 9 -14.23 8.63 12.09
C SER A 9 -13.45 9.66 12.92
N ALA A 10 -14.07 10.22 13.96
CA ALA A 10 -13.41 11.14 14.89
C ALA A 10 -12.29 10.44 15.67
N ASP A 11 -12.53 9.23 16.20
CA ASP A 11 -11.50 8.43 16.90
C ASP A 11 -10.31 8.14 15.98
N THR A 12 -10.62 7.81 14.71
CA THR A 12 -9.61 7.51 13.70
C THR A 12 -8.75 8.73 13.40
N TYR A 13 -9.38 9.90 13.27
CA TYR A 13 -8.68 11.16 13.03
C TYR A 13 -7.83 11.58 14.23
N GLU A 14 -8.29 11.34 15.45
CA GLU A 14 -7.54 11.63 16.66
C GLU A 14 -6.32 10.70 16.79
N ALA A 15 -6.47 9.41 16.50
CA ALA A 15 -5.34 8.48 16.44
C ALA A 15 -4.29 8.91 15.41
N LEU A 16 -4.72 9.40 14.24
CA LEU A 16 -3.83 9.95 13.21
C LEU A 16 -3.07 11.19 13.73
N LYS A 17 -3.75 12.12 14.41
CA LYS A 17 -3.13 13.30 15.02
C LYS A 17 -2.09 12.94 16.05
N ILE A 18 -2.41 12.01 16.96
CA ILE A 18 -1.48 11.52 17.98
C ILE A 18 -0.24 10.91 17.31
N GLY A 19 -0.42 10.09 16.27
CA GLY A 19 0.68 9.54 15.49
C GLY A 19 1.57 10.61 14.85
N SER A 20 0.96 11.66 14.30
CA SER A 20 1.67 12.81 13.71
C SER A 20 2.44 13.63 14.76
N GLN A 21 1.86 13.84 15.94
CA GLN A 21 2.52 14.53 17.05
C GLN A 21 3.71 13.73 17.60
N ASN A 22 3.56 12.41 17.75
CA ASN A 22 4.64 11.54 18.19
C ASN A 22 5.82 11.54 17.20
N ARG A 23 5.54 11.60 15.89
CA ARG A 23 6.58 11.80 14.86
C ARG A 23 7.32 13.13 15.05
N LYS A 24 6.61 14.21 15.42
CA LYS A 24 7.21 15.53 15.66
C LYS A 24 8.08 15.56 16.91
N VAL A 25 7.68 14.89 17.99
CA VAL A 25 8.44 14.84 19.27
C VAL A 25 9.76 14.07 19.11
N GLY A 26 9.81 13.04 18.25
CA GLY A 26 11.06 12.35 17.93
C GLY A 26 12.10 13.20 17.19
N ALA A 27 11.74 14.37 16.66
CA ALA A 27 12.59 15.18 15.78
C ALA A 27 13.29 16.38 16.47
N THR A 28 13.59 16.31 17.77
CA THR A 28 14.10 17.48 18.54
C THR A 28 15.51 17.96 18.16
N CYS A 29 15.63 19.29 18.03
CA CYS A 29 16.73 20.27 18.00
C CYS A 29 18.16 19.98 17.46
N MET A 30 18.55 18.76 17.06
CA MET A 30 19.84 18.53 16.38
C MET A 30 19.76 17.75 15.07
N ASN A 31 18.61 17.11 14.75
CA ASN A 31 18.44 16.33 13.54
C ASN A 31 17.13 16.69 12.84
N LYS A 32 17.19 17.10 11.57
CA LYS A 32 16.02 17.29 10.70
C LYS A 32 15.47 15.93 10.24
N GLU A 33 15.20 15.03 11.19
CA GLU A 33 14.94 13.59 11.02
C GLU A 33 13.59 13.28 10.34
N SER A 34 12.67 14.25 10.32
CA SER A 34 11.37 14.12 9.61
C SER A 34 11.52 13.93 8.10
N SER A 35 12.59 14.48 7.51
CA SER A 35 12.94 14.30 6.09
C SER A 35 13.58 12.94 5.80
N ARG A 36 14.00 12.22 6.85
CA ARG A 36 14.84 11.01 6.77
C ARG A 36 14.12 9.74 7.19
N SER A 37 12.87 9.85 7.65
CA SER A 37 12.07 8.74 8.16
C SER A 37 10.78 8.55 7.34
N HIS A 38 10.39 7.29 7.13
CA HIS A 38 9.10 6.93 6.55
C HIS A 38 8.06 6.81 7.65
N SER A 39 6.84 7.30 7.41
CA SER A 39 5.70 7.09 8.27
C SER A 39 4.69 6.17 7.59
N VAL A 40 4.19 5.17 8.32
CA VAL A 40 3.17 4.23 7.83
C VAL A 40 2.02 4.25 8.81
N PHE A 41 0.89 4.79 8.38
CA PHE A 41 -0.39 4.72 9.08
C PHE A 41 -1.25 3.64 8.44
N VAL A 42 -1.82 2.76 9.26
CA VAL A 42 -2.61 1.62 8.80
C VAL A 42 -3.96 1.65 9.50
N LEU A 43 -5.03 1.73 8.71
CA LEU A 43 -6.39 1.52 9.18
C LEU A 43 -6.86 0.14 8.71
N GLN A 44 -7.18 -0.73 9.67
CA GLN A 44 -7.75 -2.05 9.41
C GLN A 44 -9.25 -2.02 9.69
N LEU A 45 -10.03 -2.45 8.71
CA LEU A 45 -11.48 -2.56 8.79
C LEU A 45 -11.87 -4.02 8.71
N CYS A 46 -12.69 -4.48 9.64
CA CYS A 46 -13.30 -5.80 9.64
C CYS A 46 -14.81 -5.64 9.64
N LEU A 47 -15.47 -6.10 8.59
CA LEU A 47 -16.91 -6.21 8.52
C LEU A 47 -17.29 -7.66 8.78
N LYS A 48 -18.03 -7.90 9.86
CA LYS A 48 -18.63 -9.21 10.16
C LYS A 48 -20.12 -9.15 9.83
N GLN A 49 -20.57 -10.08 9.00
CA GLN A 49 -21.96 -10.25 8.64
C GLN A 49 -22.38 -11.69 8.91
N VAL A 50 -23.56 -11.90 9.50
CA VAL A 50 -24.14 -13.22 9.71
C VAL A 50 -25.45 -13.29 8.92
N ARG A 51 -25.58 -14.29 8.04
CA ARG A 51 -26.81 -14.60 7.30
C ARG A 51 -26.99 -16.11 7.24
N ASP A 52 -28.19 -16.58 7.54
CA ASP A 52 -28.58 -18.00 7.40
C ASP A 52 -27.59 -19.00 8.03
N GLY A 53 -27.02 -18.64 9.19
CA GLY A 53 -26.03 -19.46 9.89
C GLY A 53 -24.61 -19.40 9.32
N VAL A 54 -24.39 -18.69 8.21
CA VAL A 54 -23.07 -18.40 7.64
C VAL A 54 -22.57 -17.05 8.16
N THR A 55 -21.39 -17.05 8.76
CA THR A 55 -20.66 -15.83 9.12
C THR A 55 -19.66 -15.51 8.02
N THR A 56 -19.80 -14.36 7.39
CA THR A 56 -18.84 -13.79 6.45
C THR A 56 -18.06 -12.69 7.14
N ARG A 57 -16.73 -12.72 7.02
CA ARG A 57 -15.83 -11.65 7.45
C ARG A 57 -15.16 -11.06 6.23
N ARG A 58 -15.27 -9.75 6.06
CA ARG A 58 -14.53 -8.99 5.05
C ARG A 58 -13.48 -8.14 5.72
N PHE A 59 -12.28 -8.17 5.19
CA PHE A 59 -11.15 -7.41 5.71
C PHE A 59 -10.69 -6.39 4.67
N SER A 60 -10.44 -5.17 5.13
CA SER A 60 -9.82 -4.14 4.31
C SER A 60 -8.70 -3.47 5.09
N ARG A 61 -7.62 -3.17 4.39
CA ARG A 61 -6.47 -2.46 4.95
C ARG A 61 -6.24 -1.21 4.11
N PHE A 62 -6.41 -0.06 4.74
CA PHE A 62 -6.05 1.21 4.16
C PHE A 62 -4.69 1.63 4.69
N ASN A 63 -3.73 1.83 3.78
CA ASN A 63 -2.38 2.26 4.13
C ASN A 63 -2.19 3.70 3.65
N LEU A 64 -1.83 4.60 4.58
CA LEU A 64 -1.34 5.94 4.26
C LEU A 64 0.15 5.98 4.59
N ILE A 65 0.98 6.11 3.56
CA ILE A 65 2.43 6.05 3.68
C ILE A 65 3.00 7.40 3.27
N ASP A 66 3.72 8.04 4.18
CA ASP A 66 4.52 9.24 3.93
C ASP A 66 5.98 8.83 3.85
N LEU A 67 6.57 8.95 2.66
CA LEU A 67 7.94 8.52 2.40
C LEU A 67 8.94 9.61 2.81
N ALA A 68 10.13 9.18 3.22
CA ALA A 68 11.26 10.08 3.40
C ALA A 68 11.61 10.81 2.09
N GLY A 69 12.37 11.90 2.20
CA GLY A 69 12.88 12.67 1.07
C GLY A 69 13.65 11.79 0.10
N SER A 70 13.36 11.94 -1.19
CA SER A 70 14.02 11.19 -2.27
C SER A 70 15.31 11.86 -2.76
N GLU A 71 15.64 13.03 -2.23
CA GLU A 71 16.79 13.81 -2.65
C GLU A 71 18.11 13.10 -2.40
N ARG A 72 18.97 13.13 -3.42
CA ARG A 72 20.33 12.63 -3.28
C ARG A 72 21.13 13.66 -2.50
N GLN A 73 21.81 13.22 -1.45
CA GLN A 73 22.78 14.06 -0.75
C GLN A 73 24.01 14.25 -1.67
N LYS A 74 23.98 15.27 -2.53
CA LYS A 74 25.15 15.67 -3.32
C LYS A 74 26.17 16.31 -2.36
N HIS A 75 27.30 15.64 -2.17
CA HIS A 75 28.53 16.20 -1.57
C HIS A 75 28.37 16.97 -0.25
N THR A 76 27.99 16.29 0.83
CA THR A 76 28.46 16.71 2.15
C THR A 76 29.79 16.01 2.41
N ASN A 77 30.87 16.78 2.64
CA ASN A 77 32.17 16.28 3.15
C ASN A 77 32.06 15.73 4.58
N SER A 78 31.00 14.98 4.89
CA SER A 78 30.72 14.40 6.19
C SER A 78 31.44 13.07 6.29
N GLN A 79 32.62 13.08 6.92
CA GLN A 79 33.32 11.85 7.32
C GLN A 79 32.54 11.12 8.44
N GLY A 80 32.66 9.79 8.49
CA GLY A 80 32.19 8.96 9.62
C GLY A 80 30.70 8.57 9.60
N ASP A 81 30.10 8.42 10.80
CA ASP A 81 28.78 7.81 11.02
C ASP A 81 27.61 8.53 10.32
N ARG A 82 27.75 9.82 10.01
CA ARG A 82 26.79 10.58 9.18
C ARG A 82 26.66 10.04 7.75
N LEU A 83 27.74 9.50 7.18
CA LEU A 83 27.71 8.87 5.86
C LEU A 83 26.98 7.52 5.90
N LYS A 84 27.15 6.73 6.99
CA LYS A 84 26.45 5.46 7.20
C LYS A 84 24.94 5.66 7.40
N GLU A 85 24.55 6.66 8.16
CA GLU A 85 23.14 7.05 8.35
C GLU A 85 22.51 7.51 7.01
N ALA A 86 23.20 8.38 6.27
CA ALA A 86 22.76 8.87 4.95
C ALA A 86 22.58 7.73 3.93
N ASN A 87 23.46 6.72 3.97
CA ASN A 87 23.36 5.54 3.11
C ASN A 87 22.15 4.66 3.49
N ASN A 88 21.83 4.55 4.78
CA ASN A 88 20.69 3.76 5.26
C ASN A 88 19.32 4.35 4.90
N ILE A 89 19.17 5.68 4.84
CA ILE A 89 17.90 6.34 4.48
C ILE A 89 17.59 6.08 3.00
N ASN A 90 18.55 6.39 2.12
CA ASN A 90 18.40 6.18 0.69
C ASN A 90 18.34 4.70 0.30
N ARG A 91 18.85 3.78 1.13
CA ARG A 91 18.74 2.34 0.89
C ARG A 91 17.28 1.90 0.77
N SER A 92 16.39 2.41 1.62
CA SER A 92 14.97 2.02 1.59
C SER A 92 14.23 2.49 0.33
N LEU A 93 14.48 3.74 -0.12
CA LEU A 93 13.93 4.27 -1.37
C LEU A 93 14.59 3.65 -2.61
N SER A 94 15.88 3.34 -2.54
CA SER A 94 16.58 2.61 -3.62
C SER A 94 16.03 1.19 -3.77
N ALA A 95 15.80 0.48 -2.67
CA ALA A 95 15.14 -0.82 -2.67
C ALA A 95 13.73 -0.75 -3.27
N LEU A 96 12.96 0.30 -2.92
CA LEU A 96 11.65 0.56 -3.50
C LEU A 96 11.74 0.79 -5.02
N GLY A 97 12.72 1.58 -5.48
CA GLY A 97 13.02 1.75 -6.90
C GLY A 97 13.32 0.43 -7.61
N ASN A 98 14.15 -0.43 -6.99
CA ASN A 98 14.48 -1.75 -7.53
C ASN A 98 13.26 -2.67 -7.63
N VAL A 99 12.39 -2.67 -6.62
CA VAL A 99 11.11 -3.42 -6.63
C VAL A 99 10.22 -2.95 -7.78
N ILE A 100 10.04 -1.63 -7.93
CA ILE A 100 9.22 -1.07 -9.02
C ILE A 100 9.80 -1.40 -10.39
N MET A 101 11.11 -1.28 -10.58
CA MET A 101 11.76 -1.64 -11.84
C MET A 101 11.62 -3.13 -12.15
N ALA A 102 11.81 -4.00 -11.16
CA ALA A 102 11.64 -5.45 -11.33
C ALA A 102 10.20 -5.79 -11.74
N LEU A 103 9.21 -5.18 -11.11
CA LEU A 103 7.80 -5.37 -11.45
C LEU A 103 7.43 -4.82 -12.83
N ALA A 104 7.90 -3.61 -13.16
CA ALA A 104 7.66 -2.98 -14.46
C ALA A 104 8.22 -3.82 -15.62
N ASN A 105 9.35 -4.48 -15.40
CA ASN A 105 9.99 -5.37 -16.38
C ASN A 105 9.48 -6.83 -16.31
N SER A 106 8.48 -7.12 -15.46
CA SER A 106 7.96 -8.48 -15.25
C SER A 106 9.03 -9.52 -14.87
N ASN A 107 10.02 -9.10 -14.07
CA ASN A 107 11.08 -9.98 -13.60
C ASN A 107 10.49 -11.10 -12.70
N PRO A 108 10.98 -12.35 -12.82
CA PRO A 108 10.51 -13.45 -11.97
C PRO A 108 10.77 -13.24 -10.47
N HIS A 109 11.88 -12.57 -10.15
CA HIS A 109 12.26 -12.27 -8.77
C HIS A 109 12.11 -10.77 -8.50
N VAL A 110 11.36 -10.44 -7.44
CA VAL A 110 11.15 -9.07 -6.97
C VAL A 110 11.75 -8.92 -5.56
N PRO A 111 12.71 -8.01 -5.34
CA PRO A 111 13.52 -7.96 -4.13
C PRO A 111 12.83 -7.23 -2.96
N TYR A 112 11.63 -7.65 -2.57
CA TYR A 112 10.89 -7.02 -1.46
C TYR A 112 11.63 -7.08 -0.12
N ARG A 113 12.58 -8.01 0.04
CA ARG A 113 13.32 -8.24 1.30
C ARG A 113 14.49 -7.28 1.51
N ASP A 114 14.87 -6.49 0.50
CA ASP A 114 16.03 -5.60 0.56
C ASP A 114 15.88 -4.46 1.57
N SER A 115 14.62 -4.14 1.93
CA SER A 115 14.30 -3.20 3.00
C SER A 115 13.01 -3.59 3.75
N LYS A 116 12.89 -3.14 5.01
CA LYS A 116 11.65 -3.30 5.78
C LYS A 116 10.47 -2.58 5.11
N LEU A 117 10.73 -1.43 4.49
CA LEU A 117 9.71 -0.65 3.78
C LEU A 117 9.11 -1.47 2.63
N THR A 118 9.94 -1.97 1.72
CA THR A 118 9.48 -2.79 0.58
C THR A 118 8.78 -4.07 1.04
N PHE A 119 9.21 -4.65 2.16
CA PHE A 119 8.55 -5.81 2.73
C PHE A 119 7.13 -5.49 3.22
N ILE A 120 6.95 -4.37 3.92
CA ILE A 120 5.63 -3.89 4.37
C ILE A 120 4.74 -3.52 3.18
N LEU A 121 5.32 -2.99 2.11
CA LEU A 121 4.60 -2.55 0.91
C LEU A 121 4.34 -3.65 -0.12
N LYS A 122 4.73 -4.91 0.16
CA LYS A 122 4.61 -6.02 -0.78
C LYS A 122 3.19 -6.19 -1.34
N ASP A 123 2.17 -6.06 -0.49
CA ASP A 123 0.77 -6.16 -0.93
C ASP A 123 0.34 -4.92 -1.72
N SER A 124 0.89 -3.75 -1.39
CA SER A 124 0.59 -2.47 -2.04
C SER A 124 1.22 -2.34 -3.43
N ILE A 125 2.36 -2.98 -3.72
CA ILE A 125 3.09 -2.78 -4.98
C ILE A 125 3.33 -4.14 -5.59
N GLY A 126 2.60 -4.48 -6.66
CA GLY A 126 2.63 -5.79 -7.32
C GLY A 126 1.78 -6.87 -6.64
N GLY A 127 0.95 -6.51 -5.65
CA GLY A 127 0.17 -7.45 -4.85
C GLY A 127 -1.35 -7.20 -4.87
N ASN A 128 -2.02 -7.67 -3.82
CA ASN A 128 -3.46 -7.48 -3.62
C ASN A 128 -3.75 -6.13 -2.95
N SER A 129 -3.74 -5.06 -3.74
CA SER A 129 -4.13 -3.73 -3.28
C SER A 129 -4.51 -2.83 -4.44
N LYS A 130 -5.41 -1.87 -4.20
CA LYS A 130 -5.56 -0.70 -5.06
C LYS A 130 -4.61 0.36 -4.57
N THR A 131 -3.68 0.78 -5.42
CA THR A 131 -2.56 1.62 -5.02
C THR A 131 -2.47 2.87 -5.86
N TRP A 132 -2.28 4.00 -5.17
CA TRP A 132 -2.03 5.30 -5.75
C TRP A 132 -0.69 5.81 -5.23
N ILE A 133 0.10 6.38 -6.13
CA ILE A 133 1.38 7.02 -5.81
C ILE A 133 1.22 8.49 -6.15
N ILE A 134 1.47 9.34 -5.17
CA ILE A 134 1.48 10.80 -5.32
C ILE A 134 2.93 11.23 -5.42
N ALA A 135 3.29 11.87 -6.52
CA ALA A 135 4.62 12.40 -6.73
C ALA A 135 4.64 13.89 -6.45
N ASN A 136 5.29 14.27 -5.35
CA ASN A 136 5.51 15.67 -5.01
C ASN A 136 6.80 16.14 -5.70
N ILE A 137 6.68 17.14 -6.56
CA ILE A 137 7.79 17.73 -7.32
C ILE A 137 7.81 19.23 -7.12
N SER A 138 8.99 19.84 -7.32
CA SER A 138 9.16 21.29 -7.27
C SER A 138 9.38 21.84 -8.69
N PRO A 139 8.72 22.95 -9.06
CA PRO A 139 8.94 23.61 -10.35
C PRO A 139 10.19 24.50 -10.36
N ALA A 140 10.88 24.67 -9.22
CA ALA A 140 12.04 25.55 -9.13
C ALA A 140 13.25 25.00 -9.90
N ASP A 141 13.99 25.88 -10.57
CA ASP A 141 15.16 25.52 -11.38
C ASP A 141 16.23 24.74 -10.60
N ILE A 142 16.44 25.12 -9.33
CA ILE A 142 17.39 24.45 -8.43
C ILE A 142 17.00 22.98 -8.13
N CYS A 143 15.75 22.61 -8.35
CA CYS A 143 15.21 21.27 -8.07
C CYS A 143 15.08 20.39 -9.32
N VAL A 144 15.48 20.86 -10.52
CA VAL A 144 15.23 20.17 -11.80
C VAL A 144 15.73 18.72 -11.79
N ASP A 145 16.93 18.46 -11.26
CA ASP A 145 17.51 17.11 -11.20
C ASP A 145 16.70 16.14 -10.35
N GLU A 146 16.21 16.60 -9.20
CA GLU A 146 15.41 15.80 -8.26
C GLU A 146 13.99 15.60 -8.81
N THR A 147 13.39 16.65 -9.37
CA THR A 147 12.10 16.56 -10.08
C THR A 147 12.16 15.55 -11.22
N LEU A 148 13.21 15.58 -12.05
CA LEU A 148 13.40 14.62 -13.13
C LEU A 148 13.59 13.18 -12.60
N SER A 149 14.30 13.02 -11.49
CA SER A 149 14.49 11.72 -10.85
C SER A 149 13.15 11.14 -10.35
N THR A 150 12.33 11.96 -9.69
CA THR A 150 10.97 11.59 -9.26
C THR A 150 10.07 11.22 -10.45
N LEU A 151 10.07 12.01 -11.52
CA LEU A 151 9.28 11.72 -12.72
C LEU A 151 9.70 10.41 -13.40
N LYS A 152 11.00 10.12 -13.46
CA LYS A 152 11.51 8.84 -13.97
C LYS A 152 11.02 7.66 -13.11
N PHE A 153 11.04 7.80 -11.79
CA PHE A 153 10.50 6.78 -10.88
C PHE A 153 9.01 6.52 -11.14
N VAL A 154 8.19 7.57 -11.20
CA VAL A 154 6.74 7.46 -11.44
C VAL A 154 6.43 6.83 -12.79
N ARG A 155 7.25 7.11 -13.82
CA ARG A 155 7.11 6.49 -15.14
C ARG A 155 7.15 4.97 -15.05
N PHE A 156 8.07 4.41 -14.27
CA PHE A 156 8.13 2.96 -14.06
C PHE A 156 7.03 2.47 -13.12
N ALA A 157 6.74 3.22 -12.06
CA ALA A 157 5.68 2.89 -11.12
C ALA A 157 4.30 2.74 -11.81
N LYS A 158 4.03 3.57 -12.82
CA LYS A 158 2.81 3.51 -13.64
C LYS A 158 2.65 2.18 -14.40
N LEU A 159 3.74 1.47 -14.68
CA LEU A 159 3.71 0.19 -15.39
C LEU A 159 3.43 -1.00 -14.47
N VAL A 160 3.54 -0.83 -13.15
CA VAL A 160 3.30 -1.89 -12.18
C VAL A 160 1.82 -2.25 -12.17
N LYS A 161 1.53 -3.55 -12.32
CA LYS A 161 0.17 -4.09 -12.26
C LYS A 161 -0.08 -4.73 -10.90
N ASN A 162 -1.14 -4.31 -10.24
CA ASN A 162 -1.67 -4.97 -9.04
C ASN A 162 -2.88 -5.83 -9.40
N VAL A 163 -3.10 -6.89 -8.63
CA VAL A 163 -4.28 -7.77 -8.76
C VAL A 163 -5.11 -7.64 -7.48
N ALA A 164 -5.99 -6.65 -7.45
CA ALA A 164 -6.83 -6.39 -6.30
C ALA A 164 -8.05 -7.33 -6.25
N THR A 165 -8.16 -8.11 -5.18
CA THR A 165 -9.25 -9.04 -4.88
C THR A 165 -9.87 -8.72 -3.52
N ILE A 166 -11.14 -9.11 -3.32
CA ILE A 166 -11.85 -8.87 -2.05
C ILE A 166 -11.33 -9.88 -1.02
N ASN A 167 -10.79 -9.38 0.10
CA ASN A 167 -10.42 -10.24 1.23
C ASN A 167 -11.70 -10.63 1.99
N GLN A 168 -12.17 -11.86 1.79
CA GLN A 168 -13.37 -12.38 2.43
C GLN A 168 -13.17 -13.82 2.88
N ASP A 169 -13.42 -14.06 4.16
CA ASP A 169 -13.47 -15.40 4.75
C ASP A 169 -14.92 -15.73 5.11
N SER A 170 -15.34 -16.97 4.85
CA SER A 170 -16.66 -17.46 5.25
C SER A 170 -16.50 -18.65 6.20
N SER A 171 -17.25 -18.64 7.29
CA SER A 171 -17.25 -19.69 8.31
C SER A 171 -18.68 -19.93 8.77
N GLY A 172 -19.08 -21.19 8.94
CA GLY A 172 -20.43 -21.58 9.35
C GLY A 172 -20.53 -23.09 9.45
N ASP A 173 -21.69 -23.58 9.89
CA ASP A 173 -21.95 -25.02 9.91
C ASP A 173 -21.96 -25.57 8.47
N MET A 174 -21.55 -26.82 8.29
CA MET A 174 -21.41 -27.48 6.98
C MET A 174 -22.73 -27.43 6.20
N LYS A 175 -23.86 -27.54 6.89
CA LYS A 175 -25.20 -27.45 6.29
C LYS A 175 -25.49 -26.04 5.75
N ALA A 176 -25.11 -25.00 6.49
CA ALA A 176 -25.29 -23.61 6.08
C ALA A 176 -24.39 -23.24 4.89
N LEU A 177 -23.13 -23.70 4.89
CA LEU A 177 -22.23 -23.54 3.75
C LEU A 177 -22.75 -24.25 2.50
N ARG A 178 -23.33 -25.44 2.64
CA ARG A 178 -23.86 -26.21 1.52
C ARG A 178 -25.08 -25.54 0.88
N MET A 179 -26.00 -25.01 1.71
CA MET A 179 -27.13 -24.20 1.23
C MET A 179 -26.66 -22.95 0.49
N GLU A 180 -25.63 -22.27 1.00
CA GLU A 180 -25.08 -21.09 0.32
C GLU A 180 -24.40 -21.44 -1.01
N LEU A 181 -23.71 -22.58 -1.08
CA LEU A 181 -23.06 -23.07 -2.30
C LEU A 181 -24.09 -23.40 -3.40
N ASP A 182 -25.20 -24.04 -3.03
CA ASP A 182 -26.30 -24.33 -3.95
C ASP A 182 -26.98 -23.02 -4.42
N ARG A 183 -27.17 -22.05 -3.51
CA ARG A 183 -27.72 -20.73 -3.84
C ARG A 183 -26.84 -19.97 -4.84
N VAL A 184 -25.53 -19.93 -4.60
CA VAL A 184 -24.56 -19.24 -5.47
C VAL A 184 -24.47 -19.90 -6.84
N LYS A 185 -24.48 -21.24 -6.90
CA LYS A 185 -24.53 -21.98 -8.18
C LYS A 185 -25.78 -21.64 -8.99
N GLY A 186 -26.94 -21.57 -8.34
CA GLY A 186 -28.19 -21.18 -9.00
C GLY A 186 -28.14 -19.76 -9.57
N LEU A 187 -27.59 -18.80 -8.82
CA LEU A 187 -27.40 -17.43 -9.31
C LEU A 187 -26.40 -17.34 -10.46
N LEU A 188 -25.34 -18.14 -10.43
CA LEU A 188 -24.36 -18.18 -11.51
C LEU A 188 -25.01 -18.68 -12.81
N HIS A 189 -25.76 -19.78 -12.75
CA HIS A 189 -26.48 -20.32 -13.90
C HIS A 189 -27.47 -19.30 -14.48
N ALA A 190 -28.26 -18.64 -13.62
CA ALA A 190 -29.17 -17.59 -14.04
C ALA A 190 -28.45 -16.38 -14.65
N SER A 191 -27.24 -16.04 -14.15
CA SER A 191 -26.42 -14.99 -14.73
C SER A 191 -25.85 -15.39 -16.09
N GLU A 192 -25.40 -16.63 -16.26
CA GLU A 192 -24.88 -17.17 -17.52
C GLU A 192 -25.97 -17.19 -18.60
N GLU A 193 -27.19 -17.61 -18.27
CA GLU A 193 -28.35 -17.55 -19.17
C GLU A 193 -28.69 -16.10 -19.58
N ARG A 194 -28.59 -15.16 -18.64
CA ARG A 194 -28.79 -13.72 -18.93
C ARG A 194 -27.71 -13.14 -19.84
N VAL A 195 -26.46 -13.59 -19.70
CA VAL A 195 -25.37 -13.17 -20.60
C VAL A 195 -25.58 -13.74 -21.99
N ALA A 196 -25.88 -15.04 -22.11
CA ALA A 196 -26.11 -15.71 -23.38
C ALA A 196 -27.29 -15.11 -24.18
N SER A 197 -28.37 -14.72 -23.49
CA SER A 197 -29.52 -14.07 -24.11
C SER A 197 -29.23 -12.64 -24.60
N LEU A 198 -28.35 -11.89 -23.92
CA LEU A 198 -27.89 -10.57 -24.38
C LEU A 198 -26.94 -10.66 -25.58
N GLU A 199 -26.08 -11.67 -25.62
CA GLU A 199 -25.19 -11.92 -26.76
C GLU A 199 -25.96 -12.37 -28.01
N ALA A 200 -27.03 -13.15 -27.84
CA ALA A 200 -27.90 -13.58 -28.93
C ALA A 200 -28.79 -12.46 -29.50
N GLY A 201 -29.07 -11.41 -28.71
CA GLY A 201 -29.92 -10.28 -29.12
C GLY A 201 -29.17 -9.10 -29.76
N GLY A 202 -27.83 -9.16 -29.84
CA GLY A 202 -26.98 -8.13 -30.42
C GLY A 202 -26.49 -8.40 -31.85
N ALA A 203 -27.00 -9.45 -32.50
CA ALA A 203 -26.71 -9.81 -33.90
C ALA A 203 -27.82 -9.34 -34.86
#